data_AF-A0A7R8ZRW7-F1
#
_entry.id   AF-A0A7R8ZRW7-F1
#
_cell.length_a   1.000
_cell.length_b   1.000
_cell.length_c   1.000
_cell.angle_alpha   90.00
_cell.angle_beta   90.00
_cell.angle_gamma   90.00
#
_symmetry.space_group_name_H-M   'P 1'
#
loop_
_entity.id
_entity.type
_entity.pdbx_description
1 polymer ?
#
loop_
_entity_poly.entity_id
_entity_poly.type
_entity_poly.pdbx_seq_one_letter_code
_entity_poly.pdbx_strand_id
1 'polypeptide(L)'
;MVHERVHTGERPYKCSICEKAYARSDRLQRHERSHFDKKPYKCSACGEGFSAAFNVKIHQKRKHSVATEQSVMPFFSNKPPVFNLRL
;
A
#
# COMPACT_ATOMS: atom_id res chain seq x y z
N MET A 1 -10.39 -21.26 3.93
CA MET A 1 -9.17 -21.52 4.71
C MET A 1 -8.58 -20.31 5.44
N VAL A 2 -7.86 -19.35 4.82
CA VAL A 2 -7.17 -18.27 5.59
C VAL A 2 -8.11 -17.37 6.40
N HIS A 3 -9.31 -17.06 5.87
CA HIS A 3 -10.33 -16.31 6.59
C HIS A 3 -10.83 -17.06 7.83
N GLU A 4 -11.09 -18.37 7.70
CA GLU A 4 -11.59 -19.22 8.80
C GLU A 4 -10.61 -19.29 9.97
N ARG A 5 -9.31 -19.19 9.71
CA ARG A 5 -8.27 -19.14 10.76
C ARG A 5 -8.42 -17.97 11.73
N VAL A 6 -9.11 -16.90 11.31
CA VAL A 6 -9.44 -15.77 12.20
C VAL A 6 -10.47 -16.18 13.25
N HIS A 7 -11.38 -17.09 12.91
CA HIS A 7 -12.39 -17.61 13.82
C HIS A 7 -11.84 -18.73 14.70
N THR A 8 -11.05 -19.64 14.12
CA THR A 8 -10.50 -20.79 14.85
C THR A 8 -9.25 -20.46 15.68
N GLY A 9 -8.60 -19.33 15.40
CA GLY A 9 -7.35 -18.93 16.05
C GLY A 9 -6.12 -19.69 15.56
N GLU A 10 -6.25 -20.53 14.52
CA GLU A 10 -5.13 -21.29 13.96
C GLU A 10 -4.03 -20.36 13.41
N ARG A 11 -2.80 -20.58 13.86
CA ARG A 11 -1.62 -19.79 13.49
C ARG A 11 -0.47 -20.70 13.09
N PRO A 12 -0.49 -21.28 11.88
CA PRO A 12 0.50 -22.28 11.48
C PRO A 12 1.88 -21.68 11.18
N TYR A 13 1.98 -20.36 10.94
CA TYR A 13 3.23 -19.73 10.54
C TYR A 13 3.95 -19.16 11.76
N LYS A 14 4.96 -19.87 12.26
CA LYS A 14 5.76 -19.47 13.43
C LYS A 14 7.05 -18.77 13.04
N CYS A 15 7.41 -17.73 13.77
CA CYS A 15 8.71 -17.07 13.66
C CYS A 15 9.80 -17.96 14.28
N SER A 16 10.88 -18.21 13.54
CA SER A 16 12.02 -18.97 14.04
C SER A 16 12.87 -18.23 15.09
N ILE A 17 12.71 -16.91 15.21
CA ILE A 17 13.54 -16.06 16.09
C ILE A 17 12.87 -15.84 17.45
N CYS A 18 11.55 -15.63 17.49
CA CYS A 18 10.83 -15.32 18.73
C CYS A 18 9.55 -16.13 18.93
N GLU A 19 9.36 -17.19 18.15
CA GLU A 19 8.24 -18.16 18.23
C GLU A 19 6.83 -17.58 18.02
N LYS A 20 6.70 -16.26 17.80
CA LYS A 20 5.42 -15.62 17.49
C LYS A 20 4.79 -16.25 16.24
N ALA A 21 3.50 -16.60 16.37
CA ALA A 21 2.75 -17.28 15.33
C ALA A 21 1.74 -16.36 14.63
N TYR A 22 1.55 -16.59 13.33
CA TYR A 22 0.69 -15.82 12.44
C TYR A 22 -0.25 -16.74 11.67
N ALA A 23 -1.45 -16.24 11.36
CA ALA A 23 -2.44 -16.96 10.54
C ALA A 23 -2.10 -16.95 9.04
N ARG A 24 -1.18 -16.07 8.62
CA ARG A 24 -0.80 -15.82 7.23
C ARG A 24 0.72 -15.70 7.09
N SER A 25 1.26 -16.27 6.00
CA SER A 25 2.70 -16.23 5.69
C SER A 25 3.22 -14.81 5.43
N ASP A 26 2.47 -13.97 4.72
CA ASP A 26 2.87 -12.58 4.44
C ASP A 26 3.01 -11.74 5.72
N ARG A 27 2.23 -12.07 6.75
CA ARG A 27 2.31 -11.43 8.07
C ARG A 27 3.57 -11.86 8.81
N LEU A 28 3.92 -13.15 8.74
CA LEU A 28 5.18 -13.68 9.28
C LEU A 28 6.38 -13.04 8.59
N GLN A 29 6.44 -13.05 7.25
CA GLN A 29 7.56 -12.47 6.49
C GLN A 29 7.77 -10.98 6.81
N ARG A 30 6.68 -10.21 6.97
CA ARG A 30 6.78 -8.82 7.37
C ARG A 30 7.28 -8.66 8.80
N HIS A 31 6.87 -9.55 9.71
CA HIS A 31 7.36 -9.55 11.08
C HIS A 31 8.86 -9.90 11.13
N GLU A 32 9.34 -10.86 10.34
CA GLU A 32 10.76 -11.23 10.31
C GLU A 32 11.66 -10.05 9.93
N ARG A 33 11.16 -9.11 9.11
CA ARG A 33 11.88 -7.87 8.79
C ARG A 33 12.17 -7.01 10.03
N SER A 34 11.36 -7.09 11.09
CA SER A 34 11.59 -6.32 12.32
C SER A 34 12.72 -6.86 13.17
N HIS A 35 13.14 -8.11 12.98
CA HIS A 35 14.30 -8.65 13.72
C HIS A 35 15.63 -8.09 13.22
N PHE A 36 15.66 -7.61 11.98
CA PHE A 36 16.88 -7.15 11.31
C PHE A 36 16.79 -5.68 10.89
N ASP A 37 15.82 -4.94 11.44
CA ASP A 37 15.51 -3.55 11.07
C ASP A 37 15.38 -3.32 9.55
N LYS A 38 14.99 -4.35 8.80
CA LYS A 38 14.85 -4.28 7.35
C LYS A 38 13.64 -3.42 7.00
N LYS A 39 13.92 -2.22 6.51
CA LYS A 39 12.93 -1.21 6.11
C LYS A 39 13.03 -0.92 4.60
N PRO A 40 12.59 -1.86 3.73
CA PRO A 40 12.77 -1.72 2.29
C PRO A 40 11.91 -0.63 1.66
N TYR A 41 10.87 -0.17 2.35
CA TYR A 41 9.99 0.88 1.84
C TYR A 41 10.32 2.21 2.50
N LYS A 42 10.68 3.22 1.72
CA LYS A 42 11.01 4.55 2.24
C LYS A 42 9.94 5.56 1.82
N CYS A 43 9.64 6.50 2.70
CA CYS A 43 8.84 7.66 2.36
C CYS A 43 9.62 8.54 1.38
N SER A 44 9.03 8.88 0.24
CA SER A 44 9.68 9.75 -0.77
C SER A 44 9.88 11.19 -0.29
N ALA A 45 9.08 11.66 0.68
CA ALA A 45 9.13 13.03 1.16
C ALA A 45 10.18 13.24 2.27
N CYS A 46 10.30 12.30 3.21
CA CYS A 46 11.18 12.45 4.39
C CYS A 46 12.24 11.35 4.54
N GLY A 47 12.24 10.33 3.67
CA GLY A 47 13.20 9.22 3.73
C GLY A 47 12.94 8.19 4.83
N GLU A 48 11.94 8.38 5.70
CA GLU A 48 11.63 7.45 6.79
C GLU A 48 11.33 6.05 6.26
N GLY A 49 11.97 5.03 6.85
CA GLY A 49 11.90 3.64 6.43
C GLY A 49 10.83 2.82 7.17
N PHE A 50 10.15 1.94 6.44
CA PHE A 50 9.07 1.08 6.92
C PHE A 50 9.24 -0.37 6.46
N SER A 51 8.78 -1.31 7.26
CA SER A 51 8.80 -2.76 6.94
C SER A 51 7.72 -3.18 5.94
N ALA A 52 6.75 -2.31 5.64
CA ALA A 52 5.65 -2.59 4.70
C ALA A 52 5.14 -1.33 3.96
N ALA A 53 4.78 -1.52 2.69
CA ALA A 53 4.35 -0.44 1.80
C ALA A 53 3.09 0.31 2.28
N PHE A 54 2.09 -0.39 2.84
CA PHE A 54 0.88 0.27 3.33
C PHE A 54 1.15 1.23 4.50
N ASN A 55 2.19 0.98 5.30
CA ASN A 55 2.60 1.89 6.37
C ASN A 55 3.14 3.20 5.79
N VAL A 56 3.91 3.15 4.69
CA VAL A 56 4.37 4.35 3.98
C VAL A 56 3.17 5.17 3.50
N LYS A 57 2.16 4.53 2.89
CA LYS A 57 0.95 5.21 2.42
C LYS A 57 0.20 5.92 3.55
N ILE A 58 0.02 5.26 4.69
CA ILE A 58 -0.63 5.86 5.86
C ILE A 58 0.20 7.00 6.43
N HIS A 59 1.52 6.81 6.55
CA HIS A 59 2.45 7.84 6.99
C HIS A 59 2.37 9.06 6.07
N GLN A 60 2.46 8.88 4.76
CA GLN A 60 2.36 9.96 3.78
C GLN A 60 1.03 10.71 3.92
N LYS A 61 -0.11 10.00 3.99
CA LYS A 61 -1.41 10.65 4.20
C LYS A 61 -1.51 11.44 5.50
N ARG A 62 -0.85 11.00 6.57
CA ARG A 62 -0.94 11.64 7.90
C ARG A 62 0.08 12.75 8.12
N LYS A 63 1.25 12.67 7.49
CA LYS A 63 2.42 13.53 7.74
C LYS A 63 2.83 14.38 6.55
N HIS A 64 2.53 13.93 5.35
CA HIS A 64 2.87 14.57 4.08
C HIS A 64 1.66 14.66 3.18
N SER A 65 0.49 15.00 3.76
CA SER A 65 -0.71 15.29 2.99
C SER A 65 -0.46 16.56 2.19
N VAL A 66 0.20 16.41 1.04
CA VAL A 66 0.16 17.37 -0.04
C VAL A 66 -1.19 17.13 -0.69
N ALA A 67 -2.06 18.14 -0.74
CA ALA A 67 -3.21 18.11 -1.62
C ALA A 67 -2.66 17.87 -3.03
N THR A 68 -2.73 16.63 -3.50
CA THR A 68 -2.24 16.29 -4.83
C THR A 68 -3.17 16.95 -5.82
N GLU A 69 -2.80 18.12 -6.32
CA GLU A 69 -3.31 18.70 -7.57
C GLU A 69 -2.82 17.86 -8.77
N GLN A 70 -3.02 16.55 -8.70
CA GLN A 70 -2.80 15.61 -9.78
C GLN A 70 -4.12 14.87 -10.04
N SER A 71 -5.13 15.67 -10.35
CA SER A 71 -6.27 15.30 -11.17
C SER A 71 -6.69 16.50 -12.03
N VAL A 72 -5.73 17.13 -12.70
CA VAL A 72 -6.02 17.85 -13.94
C VAL A 72 -5.28 17.12 -15.05
N MET A 73 -5.82 15.97 -15.44
CA MET A 73 -5.71 15.63 -16.85
C MET A 73 -6.47 16.74 -17.57
N PRO A 74 -5.87 17.53 -18.47
CA PRO A 74 -6.66 18.40 -19.31
C PRO A 74 -7.60 17.48 -20.09
N PHE A 75 -8.90 17.59 -19.83
CA PHE A 75 -9.92 16.96 -20.63
C PHE A 75 -9.82 17.62 -22.01
N PHE A 76 -9.03 17.05 -22.91
CA PHE A 76 -9.05 17.47 -24.30
C PHE A 76 -10.44 17.13 -24.83
N SER A 77 -11.33 18.13 -24.79
CA SER A 77 -12.61 18.10 -25.49
C SER A 77 -12.32 17.94 -26.97
N ASN A 78 -12.27 16.70 -27.46
CA ASN A 78 -12.41 16.40 -28.87
C ASN A 78 -13.87 16.68 -29.24
N LYS A 79 -14.18 17.95 -29.52
CA LYS A 79 -15.42 18.32 -30.18
C LYS A 79 -15.29 17.87 -31.64
N PRO A 80 -16.15 16.97 -32.14
CA PRO A 80 -16.08 16.56 -33.55
C PRO A 80 -16.39 17.76 -34.46
N PRO A 81 -15.82 17.82 -35.68
CA PRO A 81 -16.10 18.89 -36.62
C PRO A 81 -17.57 18.83 -37.04
N VAL A 82 -18.30 19.90 -36.78
CA VAL A 82 -19.65 20.12 -37.30
C VAL A 82 -19.55 20.44 -38.79
N PHE A 83 -19.96 19.51 -39.65
CA PHE A 83 -20.19 19.79 -41.06
C PHE A 83 -21.50 20.57 -41.18
N ASN A 84 -21.41 21.85 -41.54
CA ASN A 84 -22.59 22.65 -41.90
C ASN A 84 -23.04 22.27 -43.32
N LEU A 85 -24.17 21.57 -43.45
CA LEU A 85 -24.89 21.51 -44.73
C LEU A 85 -25.83 22.72 -44.79
N ARG A 86 -25.54 23.65 -45.71
CA ARG A 86 -26.51 24.64 -46.21
C ARG A 86 -27.51 23.93 -47.13
N LEU A 87 -28.80 24.20 -46.93
CA LEU A 87 -29.83 24.23 -47.97
C LEU A 87 -30.53 25.59 -47.85
#